data_AF-A0A1Z9UMF3-F1
#
_entry.id   AF-A0A1Z9UMF3-F1
#
_cell.length_a   1.000
_cell.length_b   1.000
_cell.length_c   1.000
_cell.angle_alpha   90.00
_cell.angle_beta   90.00
_cell.angle_gamma   90.00
#
_symmetry.space_group_name_H-M   'P 1'
#
loop_
_entity.id
_entity.type
_entity.pdbx_description
1 polymer ?
#
loop_
_entity_poly.entity_id
_entity_poly.type
_entity_poly.pdbx_seq_one_letter_code
_entity_poly.pdbx_strand_id
1 'polypeptide(L)'
;MAVTLQIKRSTGTTAPSSLADGELGYTHGTGTQANNGDRLFIGDGSSVNVIGGQYFSDMLDHVAGTLTASSAVVVDSNKAVDELLIGNNGSTGGTLKLNEGTTNGTHFIGLKAGNSLAASVTFTLPTADGSSGQVIKTNASGTLSFADETPALDNIAAGDAAATLTTTAGNITIDAQGNDTDIIFKGTDGSSDTTFLTIDGSDAGTLIANHDLELGTDGSIVKFGADNEITLTHVADTGLLLADSGGSPTLQLHDANESVSSDGSNLILTSGGTAFTVPSSDGSSGQFLKTNGSGALSFDTVSSAADDITAGDGAVNITTSSGNITIDAAADNSDIIFKGTDDTSDIT
;
A
#
# COMPACT_ATOMS: atom_id res chain seq x y z
N MET A 1 -60.19 20.36 77.41
CA MET A 1 -61.34 20.33 76.48
C MET A 1 -60.80 20.05 75.09
N ALA A 2 -61.14 18.90 74.50
CA ALA A 2 -60.86 18.66 73.09
C ALA A 2 -61.98 19.33 72.27
N VAL A 3 -61.61 20.24 71.37
CA VAL A 3 -62.56 20.80 70.40
C VAL A 3 -62.58 19.86 69.21
N THR A 4 -63.75 19.29 68.89
CA THR A 4 -63.93 18.52 67.65
C THR A 4 -64.26 19.49 66.53
N LEU A 5 -63.33 19.66 65.59
CA LEU A 5 -63.56 20.43 64.37
C LEU A 5 -64.06 19.49 63.26
N GLN A 6 -65.24 19.75 62.72
CA GLN A 6 -65.76 19.06 61.55
C GLN A 6 -65.61 19.95 60.33
N ILE A 7 -65.16 19.36 59.23
CA ILE A 7 -65.05 20.01 57.92
C ILE A 7 -66.13 19.48 56.98
N LYS A 8 -66.49 20.24 55.94
CA LYS A 8 -67.44 19.76 54.93
C LYS A 8 -66.87 18.53 54.25
N ARG A 9 -67.72 17.56 53.95
CA ARG A 9 -67.27 16.31 53.34
C ARG A 9 -68.22 15.78 52.28
N SER A 10 -67.68 15.11 51.28
CA SER A 10 -68.42 14.39 50.24
C SER A 10 -67.98 12.93 50.19
N THR A 11 -68.92 11.99 50.11
CA THR A 11 -68.63 10.55 50.07
C THR A 11 -68.15 10.07 48.70
N GLY A 12 -68.28 10.90 47.66
CA GLY A 12 -67.81 10.61 46.31
C GLY A 12 -66.52 11.34 45.95
N THR A 13 -66.31 11.54 44.66
CA THR A 13 -65.15 12.25 44.10
C THR A 13 -65.49 13.66 43.63
N THR A 14 -66.68 14.17 43.95
CA THR A 14 -67.13 15.51 43.57
C THR A 14 -66.74 16.49 44.67
N ALA A 15 -66.05 17.56 44.30
CA ALA A 15 -65.70 18.64 45.22
C ALA A 15 -66.96 19.23 45.89
N PRO A 16 -66.87 19.75 47.13
CA PRO A 16 -67.96 20.50 47.73
C PRO A 16 -68.46 21.60 46.79
N SER A 17 -69.77 21.79 46.68
CA SER A 17 -70.35 22.77 45.75
C SER A 17 -70.06 24.23 46.13
N SER A 18 -69.79 24.49 47.40
CA SER A 18 -69.33 25.80 47.90
C SER A 18 -68.66 25.68 49.27
N LEU A 19 -67.63 26.50 49.50
CA LEU A 19 -66.94 26.68 50.77
C LEU A 19 -66.82 28.17 51.06
N ALA A 20 -67.10 28.59 52.29
CA ALA A 20 -66.83 29.95 52.74
C ALA A 20 -65.32 30.21 52.83
N ASP A 21 -64.91 31.48 52.93
CA ASP A 21 -63.50 31.83 53.08
C ASP A 21 -62.90 31.17 54.33
N GLY A 22 -61.80 30.44 54.15
CA GLY A 22 -61.15 29.64 55.18
C GLY A 22 -61.86 28.34 55.57
N GLU A 23 -63.02 28.02 54.98
CA GLU A 23 -63.74 26.77 55.25
C GLU A 23 -63.04 25.60 54.55
N LEU A 24 -62.74 24.55 55.31
CA LEU A 24 -62.13 23.33 54.79
C LEU A 24 -63.18 22.33 54.28
N GLY A 25 -62.82 21.60 53.24
CA GLY A 25 -63.61 20.51 52.67
C GLY A 25 -62.78 19.26 52.38
N TYR A 26 -63.37 18.07 52.37
CA TYR A 26 -62.67 16.83 52.01
C TYR A 26 -63.57 15.85 51.23
N THR A 27 -62.99 15.10 50.30
CA THR A 27 -63.67 14.04 49.54
C THR A 27 -63.13 12.66 49.93
N HIS A 28 -64.04 11.71 50.16
CA HIS A 28 -63.69 10.35 50.62
C HIS A 28 -63.68 9.29 49.51
N GLY A 29 -64.09 9.63 48.28
CA GLY A 29 -64.01 8.70 47.15
C GLY A 29 -62.56 8.54 46.68
N THR A 30 -62.21 7.35 46.16
CA THR A 30 -60.85 7.07 45.68
C THR A 30 -60.39 8.07 44.62
N GLY A 31 -59.29 8.77 44.93
CA GLY A 31 -58.67 9.76 44.08
C GLY A 31 -58.02 9.14 42.84
N THR A 32 -58.24 9.77 41.69
CA THR A 32 -57.45 9.55 40.48
C THR A 32 -56.97 10.89 39.95
N GLN A 33 -56.14 10.87 38.92
CA GLN A 33 -55.73 12.11 38.25
C GLN A 33 -56.93 12.84 37.60
N ALA A 34 -57.96 12.10 37.18
CA ALA A 34 -59.10 12.62 36.44
C ALA A 34 -60.28 13.06 37.33
N ASN A 35 -60.19 12.89 38.66
CA ASN A 35 -61.27 13.21 39.58
C ASN A 35 -60.76 13.96 40.83
N ASN A 36 -61.71 14.37 41.68
CA ASN A 36 -61.42 15.09 42.91
C ASN A 36 -61.62 14.22 44.17
N GLY A 37 -61.42 12.90 44.06
CA GLY A 37 -61.41 11.99 45.22
C GLY A 37 -60.16 12.16 46.09
N ASP A 38 -60.21 11.84 47.38
CA ASP A 38 -59.09 11.93 48.32
C ASP A 38 -58.39 13.31 48.35
N ARG A 39 -59.14 14.40 48.13
CA ARG A 39 -58.64 15.79 48.09
C ARG A 39 -59.08 16.57 49.32
N LEU A 40 -58.17 17.37 49.87
CA LEU A 40 -58.45 18.43 50.84
C LEU A 40 -58.63 19.76 50.09
N PHE A 41 -59.65 20.51 50.47
CA PHE A 41 -60.02 21.78 49.86
C PHE A 41 -60.07 22.91 50.88
N ILE A 42 -59.91 24.15 50.41
CA ILE A 42 -60.22 25.37 51.15
C ILE A 42 -61.06 26.31 50.28
N GLY A 43 -62.03 26.98 50.88
CA GLY A 43 -62.74 28.09 50.24
C GLY A 43 -61.99 29.40 50.37
N ASP A 44 -62.07 30.24 49.34
CA ASP A 44 -61.62 31.65 49.35
C ASP A 44 -62.80 32.65 49.34
N GLY A 45 -64.01 32.14 49.62
CA GLY A 45 -65.27 32.90 49.54
C GLY A 45 -65.88 32.99 48.13
N SER A 46 -65.16 32.58 47.09
CA SER A 46 -65.64 32.59 45.69
C SER A 46 -65.48 31.23 44.98
N SER A 47 -64.42 30.48 45.30
CA SER A 47 -64.03 29.21 44.68
C SER A 47 -63.65 28.17 45.73
N VAL A 48 -63.64 26.90 45.29
CA VAL A 48 -63.21 25.75 46.08
C VAL A 48 -61.87 25.27 45.52
N ASN A 49 -60.78 25.49 46.27
CA ASN A 49 -59.41 25.21 45.83
C ASN A 49 -58.87 23.95 46.49
N VAL A 50 -58.20 23.09 45.72
CA VAL A 50 -57.50 21.91 46.25
C VAL A 50 -56.19 22.37 46.89
N ILE A 51 -55.93 21.94 48.13
CA ILE A 51 -54.72 22.31 48.89
C ILE A 51 -53.90 21.11 49.37
N GLY A 52 -54.36 19.89 49.10
CA GLY A 52 -53.67 18.67 49.50
C GLY A 52 -54.61 17.47 49.46
N GLY A 53 -54.33 16.47 50.29
CA GLY A 53 -55.14 15.26 50.40
C GLY A 53 -54.31 13.98 50.29
N GLN A 54 -54.94 12.87 50.64
CA GLN A 54 -54.32 11.55 50.63
C GLN A 54 -53.77 11.20 49.24
N TYR A 55 -54.48 11.53 48.16
CA TYR A 55 -54.00 11.24 46.81
C TYR A 55 -52.59 11.79 46.52
N PHE A 56 -52.30 13.04 46.91
CA PHE A 56 -50.97 13.62 46.69
C PHE A 56 -49.94 13.05 47.65
N SER A 57 -50.36 12.69 48.87
CA SER A 57 -49.46 12.07 49.86
C SER A 57 -49.06 10.66 49.41
N ASP A 58 -49.99 9.89 48.85
CA ASP A 58 -49.77 8.56 48.32
C ASP A 58 -48.89 8.57 47.05
N MET A 59 -48.90 9.66 46.27
CA MET A 59 -47.96 9.87 45.15
C MET A 59 -46.53 10.21 45.61
N LEU A 60 -46.36 10.52 46.90
CA LEU A 60 -45.07 10.82 47.53
C LEU A 60 -44.60 9.70 48.46
N ASP A 61 -45.52 8.88 48.98
CA ASP A 61 -45.25 7.78 49.91
C ASP A 61 -44.91 6.49 49.16
N HIS A 62 -43.61 6.27 48.94
CA HIS A 62 -43.09 5.05 48.36
C HIS A 62 -42.02 4.44 49.24
N VAL A 63 -41.85 3.11 49.13
CA VAL A 63 -40.71 2.41 49.75
C VAL A 63 -39.43 3.10 49.30
N ALA A 64 -38.62 3.56 50.26
CA ALA A 64 -37.38 4.27 49.96
C ALA A 64 -36.56 3.52 48.90
N GLY A 65 -36.25 4.20 47.79
CA GLY A 65 -35.46 3.65 46.69
C GLY A 65 -36.22 2.93 45.58
N THR A 66 -37.57 2.90 45.60
CA THR A 66 -38.37 2.32 44.50
C THR A 66 -39.41 3.33 43.98
N LEU A 67 -39.34 3.66 42.69
CA LEU A 67 -40.43 4.36 42.00
C LEU A 67 -41.47 3.32 41.58
N THR A 68 -42.69 3.42 42.11
CA THR A 68 -43.80 2.52 41.77
C THR A 68 -44.75 3.19 40.77
N ALA A 69 -45.75 2.44 40.29
CA ALA A 69 -46.79 3.06 39.46
C ALA A 69 -47.50 4.17 40.26
N SER A 70 -47.80 5.29 39.60
CA SER A 70 -48.40 6.49 40.21
C SER A 70 -47.50 7.26 41.18
N SER A 71 -46.18 7.03 41.16
CA SER A 71 -45.21 7.82 41.91
C SER A 71 -44.82 9.12 41.21
N ALA A 72 -44.52 10.16 41.99
CA ALA A 72 -44.04 11.45 41.47
C ALA A 72 -42.51 11.58 41.54
N VAL A 73 -41.90 12.10 40.46
CA VAL A 73 -40.61 12.78 40.53
C VAL A 73 -40.91 14.27 40.64
N VAL A 74 -40.54 14.87 41.77
CA VAL A 74 -40.75 16.31 41.99
C VAL A 74 -39.58 17.07 41.38
N VAL A 75 -39.90 18.08 40.57
CA VAL A 75 -38.93 18.98 39.93
C VAL A 75 -39.03 20.37 40.55
N ASP A 76 -37.97 21.16 40.41
CA ASP A 76 -37.96 22.55 40.86
C ASP A 76 -38.87 23.46 39.99
N SER A 77 -38.87 24.77 40.29
CA SER A 77 -39.65 25.75 39.53
C SER A 77 -39.23 25.89 38.05
N ASN A 78 -38.04 25.40 37.69
CA ASN A 78 -37.53 25.39 36.31
C ASN A 78 -37.83 24.06 35.59
N LYS A 79 -38.58 23.15 36.24
CA LYS A 79 -38.85 21.79 35.76
C LYS A 79 -37.58 20.93 35.71
N ALA A 80 -36.59 21.22 36.54
CA ALA A 80 -35.33 20.49 36.62
C ALA A 80 -35.28 19.53 37.81
N VAL A 81 -34.55 18.43 37.62
CA VAL A 81 -34.01 17.60 38.71
C VAL A 81 -32.54 17.94 38.82
N ASP A 82 -32.06 18.30 40.01
CA ASP A 82 -30.65 18.63 40.24
C ASP A 82 -29.76 17.37 40.11
N GLU A 83 -30.15 16.28 40.80
CA GLU A 83 -29.51 14.97 40.67
C GLU A 83 -30.55 13.83 40.71
N LEU A 84 -30.45 12.89 39.77
CA LEU A 84 -31.22 11.65 39.76
C LEU A 84 -30.29 10.45 39.98
N LEU A 85 -30.23 9.96 41.21
CA LEU A 85 -29.47 8.75 41.55
C LEU A 85 -30.23 7.50 41.07
N ILE A 86 -29.62 6.75 40.15
CA ILE A 86 -30.19 5.50 39.62
C ILE A 86 -29.40 4.32 40.19
N GLY A 87 -30.06 3.48 41.00
CA GLY A 87 -29.50 2.28 41.61
C GLY A 87 -28.84 2.52 42.97
N ASN A 88 -28.88 1.49 43.81
CA ASN A 88 -28.24 1.45 45.13
C ASN A 88 -28.08 -0.02 45.57
N ASN A 89 -27.49 -0.86 44.69
CA ASN A 89 -27.32 -2.28 44.93
C ASN A 89 -25.84 -2.61 45.10
N GLY A 90 -25.48 -3.35 46.15
CA GLY A 90 -24.07 -3.66 46.48
C GLY A 90 -23.34 -4.55 45.46
N SER A 91 -24.02 -5.09 44.45
CA SER A 91 -23.44 -6.00 43.46
C SER A 91 -23.74 -5.64 42.01
N THR A 92 -24.61 -4.65 41.76
CA THR A 92 -25.11 -4.33 40.42
C THR A 92 -25.17 -2.81 40.24
N GLY A 93 -24.49 -2.30 39.22
CA GLY A 93 -24.52 -0.87 38.90
C GLY A 93 -25.92 -0.39 38.48
N GLY A 94 -26.21 0.89 38.72
CA GLY A 94 -27.46 1.54 38.29
C GLY A 94 -27.76 1.37 36.81
N THR A 95 -29.04 1.38 36.43
CA THR A 95 -29.45 1.29 35.02
C THR A 95 -30.68 2.15 34.74
N LEU A 96 -30.54 3.12 33.84
CA LEU A 96 -31.68 3.79 33.23
C LEU A 96 -32.25 2.88 32.15
N LYS A 97 -33.54 2.54 32.24
CA LYS A 97 -34.22 1.70 31.25
C LYS A 97 -35.23 2.52 30.47
N LEU A 98 -35.17 2.42 29.14
CA LEU A 98 -36.10 3.00 28.20
C LEU A 98 -36.89 1.86 27.55
N ASN A 99 -38.09 1.60 28.06
CA ASN A 99 -38.93 0.51 27.57
C ASN A 99 -39.43 0.79 26.15
N GLU A 100 -39.58 -0.25 25.35
CA GLU A 100 -40.28 -0.14 24.07
C GLU A 100 -41.78 0.11 24.27
N GLY A 101 -42.47 0.49 23.18
CA GLY A 101 -43.93 0.68 23.20
C GLY A 101 -44.66 -0.60 23.59
N THR A 102 -45.72 -0.48 24.40
CA THR A 102 -46.42 -1.64 25.00
C THR A 102 -47.10 -2.57 23.98
N THR A 103 -47.28 -2.13 22.74
CA THR A 103 -47.78 -2.95 21.63
C THR A 103 -46.67 -3.72 20.89
N ASN A 104 -45.40 -3.39 21.14
CA ASN A 104 -44.25 -3.92 20.41
C ASN A 104 -43.48 -5.00 21.19
N GLY A 105 -43.71 -5.11 22.49
CA GLY A 105 -43.14 -6.18 23.32
C GLY A 105 -42.83 -5.75 24.76
N THR A 106 -41.77 -6.32 25.31
CA THR A 106 -41.30 -6.11 26.70
C THR A 106 -39.80 -5.77 26.79
N HIS A 107 -39.15 -5.46 25.66
CA HIS A 107 -37.74 -5.09 25.58
C HIS A 107 -37.50 -3.63 26.00
N PHE A 108 -36.24 -3.30 26.23
CA PHE A 108 -35.81 -1.95 26.60
C PHE A 108 -34.38 -1.66 26.15
N ILE A 109 -34.04 -0.38 26.01
CA ILE A 109 -32.64 0.09 25.92
C ILE A 109 -32.16 0.46 27.32
N GLY A 110 -31.00 -0.06 27.73
CA GLY A 110 -30.43 0.17 29.05
C GLY A 110 -29.13 0.98 28.99
N LEU A 111 -29.05 2.07 29.76
CA LEU A 111 -27.80 2.79 30.04
C LEU A 111 -27.35 2.41 31.45
N LYS A 112 -26.24 1.68 31.57
CA LYS A 112 -25.83 1.01 32.80
C LYS A 112 -24.46 1.45 33.29
N ALA A 113 -24.36 1.81 34.57
CA ALA A 113 -23.08 2.01 35.24
C ALA A 113 -22.38 0.66 35.49
N GLY A 114 -21.04 0.67 35.48
CA GLY A 114 -20.25 -0.50 35.87
C GLY A 114 -20.52 -0.94 37.31
N ASN A 115 -20.36 -2.24 37.60
CA ASN A 115 -20.58 -2.77 38.96
C ASN A 115 -19.53 -2.26 39.97
N SER A 116 -18.34 -1.92 39.49
CA SER A 116 -17.25 -1.31 40.26
C SER A 116 -16.51 -0.32 39.36
N LEU A 117 -16.45 0.95 39.77
CA LEU A 117 -15.70 2.01 39.08
C LEU A 117 -14.44 2.33 39.88
N ALA A 118 -13.31 2.55 39.19
CA ALA A 118 -12.06 2.93 39.85
C ALA A 118 -12.08 4.37 40.40
N ALA A 119 -12.88 5.25 39.78
CA ALA A 119 -13.12 6.62 40.17
C ALA A 119 -14.49 7.10 39.63
N SER A 120 -14.99 8.21 40.16
CA SER A 120 -16.15 8.89 39.58
C SER A 120 -15.82 9.44 38.18
N VAL A 121 -16.73 9.24 37.23
CA VAL A 121 -16.59 9.74 35.86
C VAL A 121 -17.89 10.40 35.44
N THR A 122 -17.80 11.60 34.88
CA THR A 122 -18.92 12.30 34.25
C THR A 122 -18.72 12.25 32.74
N PHE A 123 -19.68 11.69 32.01
CA PHE A 123 -19.69 11.73 30.56
C PHE A 123 -20.41 12.99 30.06
N THR A 124 -19.66 14.00 29.62
CA THR A 124 -20.21 15.23 29.05
C THR A 124 -20.53 15.03 27.57
N LEU A 125 -21.80 15.26 27.19
CA LEU A 125 -22.27 15.11 25.81
C LEU A 125 -21.72 16.22 24.87
N PRO A 126 -21.64 15.97 23.55
CA PRO A 126 -21.31 16.99 22.57
C PRO A 126 -22.35 18.13 22.50
N THR A 127 -21.94 19.31 22.03
CA THR A 127 -22.80 20.50 21.93
C THR A 127 -23.66 20.56 20.65
N ALA A 128 -23.48 19.63 19.73
CA ALA A 128 -24.22 19.50 18.46
C ALA A 128 -24.67 18.04 18.28
N ASP A 129 -25.40 17.72 17.21
CA ASP A 129 -25.90 16.38 16.87
C ASP A 129 -24.98 15.57 15.95
N GLY A 130 -23.86 16.16 15.53
CA GLY A 130 -22.87 15.52 14.66
C GLY A 130 -23.29 15.46 13.19
N SER A 131 -22.39 14.97 12.35
CA SER A 131 -22.66 14.67 10.93
C SER A 131 -23.11 13.22 10.75
N SER A 132 -23.86 12.94 9.68
CA SER A 132 -24.25 11.58 9.31
C SER A 132 -23.02 10.66 9.21
N GLY A 133 -23.05 9.52 9.88
CA GLY A 133 -21.97 8.53 9.89
C GLY A 133 -20.95 8.69 11.02
N GLN A 134 -21.04 9.75 11.83
CA GLN A 134 -20.16 9.93 12.99
C GLN A 134 -20.58 9.07 14.18
N VAL A 135 -19.60 8.67 14.98
CA VAL A 135 -19.79 7.99 16.26
C VAL A 135 -19.42 8.87 17.43
N ILE A 136 -19.90 8.52 18.62
CA ILE A 136 -19.49 9.15 19.86
C ILE A 136 -18.26 8.43 20.41
N LYS A 137 -17.14 9.14 20.50
CA LYS A 137 -15.92 8.68 21.16
C LYS A 137 -15.73 9.36 22.51
N THR A 138 -14.99 8.70 23.39
CA THR A 138 -14.53 9.30 24.67
C THR A 138 -13.06 9.69 24.57
N ASN A 139 -12.68 10.79 25.23
CA ASN A 139 -11.27 11.18 25.43
C ASN A 139 -10.60 10.49 26.63
N ALA A 140 -11.22 9.43 27.18
CA ALA A 140 -10.81 8.75 28.41
C ALA A 140 -10.77 9.63 29.68
N SER A 141 -11.29 10.86 29.62
CA SER A 141 -11.42 11.80 30.74
C SER A 141 -12.84 12.32 30.91
N GLY A 142 -13.82 11.60 30.35
CA GLY A 142 -15.25 11.91 30.49
C GLY A 142 -15.82 12.86 29.42
N THR A 143 -15.03 13.48 28.56
CA THR A 143 -15.60 14.24 27.43
C THR A 143 -15.96 13.30 26.30
N LEU A 144 -17.19 13.39 25.82
CA LEU A 144 -17.67 12.72 24.61
C LEU A 144 -17.62 13.69 23.42
N SER A 145 -17.23 13.20 22.25
CA SER A 145 -17.22 13.99 21.01
C SER A 145 -17.61 13.12 19.81
N PHE A 146 -18.12 13.76 18.76
CA PHE A 146 -18.32 13.07 17.49
C PHE A 146 -16.99 12.88 16.77
N ALA A 147 -16.85 11.74 16.11
CA ALA A 147 -15.73 11.43 15.26
C ALA A 147 -16.19 10.62 14.06
N ASP A 148 -15.53 10.82 12.95
CA ASP A 148 -15.64 9.91 11.82
C ASP A 148 -15.04 8.56 12.21
N GLU A 149 -15.72 7.48 11.83
CA GLU A 149 -15.16 6.12 11.90
C GLU A 149 -14.02 6.03 10.87
N THR A 150 -12.79 5.84 11.35
CA THR A 150 -11.60 5.77 10.48
C THR A 150 -11.01 4.36 10.50
N PRO A 151 -11.15 3.57 9.43
CA PRO A 151 -10.30 2.39 9.23
C PRO A 151 -8.86 2.85 8.97
N ALA A 152 -7.87 2.07 9.42
CA ALA A 152 -6.46 2.44 9.35
C ALA A 152 -5.94 2.65 7.91
N LEU A 153 -5.02 3.63 7.75
CA LEU A 153 -4.25 4.05 6.55
C LEU A 153 -4.96 4.87 5.44
N ASP A 154 -6.21 5.29 5.61
CA ASP A 154 -6.94 6.08 4.59
C ASP A 154 -6.61 7.60 4.57
N ASN A 155 -5.86 8.13 5.55
CA ASN A 155 -5.69 9.59 5.68
C ASN A 155 -4.25 10.04 5.97
N ILE A 156 -3.37 9.92 4.97
CA ILE A 156 -2.14 10.73 4.87
C ILE A 156 -2.51 11.95 4.02
N ALA A 157 -2.66 13.14 4.62
CA ALA A 157 -3.10 14.33 3.90
C ALA A 157 -1.91 15.13 3.32
N ALA A 158 -2.19 15.91 2.27
CA ALA A 158 -1.20 16.84 1.72
C ALA A 158 -0.85 17.93 2.76
N GLY A 159 0.43 18.00 3.14
CA GLY A 159 0.94 18.98 4.12
C GLY A 159 1.16 18.44 5.53
N ASP A 160 0.91 17.16 5.79
CA ASP A 160 1.20 16.50 7.07
C ASP A 160 2.71 16.35 7.33
N ALA A 161 3.08 16.16 8.60
CA ALA A 161 4.43 15.74 8.97
C ALA A 161 4.74 14.35 8.37
N ALA A 162 6.03 14.03 8.20
CA ALA A 162 6.46 12.79 7.55
C ALA A 162 5.82 11.52 8.16
N ALA A 163 5.26 10.65 7.31
CA ALA A 163 4.72 9.35 7.70
C ALA A 163 5.80 8.25 7.57
N THR A 164 5.92 7.37 8.57
CA THR A 164 6.88 6.26 8.59
C THR A 164 6.17 4.92 8.68
N LEU A 165 6.38 4.03 7.69
CA LEU A 165 5.92 2.64 7.69
C LEU A 165 7.07 1.72 8.14
N THR A 166 7.06 1.29 9.40
CA THR A 166 8.14 0.44 9.97
C THR A 166 7.59 -0.65 10.88
N THR A 167 8.25 -1.81 10.88
CA THR A 167 7.98 -2.91 11.83
C THR A 167 9.28 -3.35 12.52
N THR A 168 9.19 -3.67 13.81
CA THR A 168 10.33 -4.21 14.59
C THR A 168 10.48 -5.73 14.47
N ALA A 169 9.54 -6.41 13.79
CA ALA A 169 9.58 -7.81 13.37
C ALA A 169 8.55 -8.13 12.26
N GLY A 170 8.82 -9.10 11.36
CA GLY A 170 7.91 -9.48 10.26
C GLY A 170 8.11 -8.69 8.95
N ASN A 171 7.34 -9.04 7.90
CA ASN A 171 7.38 -8.35 6.61
C ASN A 171 6.46 -7.12 6.59
N ILE A 172 6.82 -6.10 5.83
CA ILE A 172 5.90 -5.04 5.41
C ILE A 172 5.34 -5.45 4.05
N THR A 173 4.03 -5.58 3.96
CA THR A 173 3.33 -5.85 2.70
C THR A 173 2.58 -4.59 2.32
N ILE A 174 2.96 -4.00 1.19
CA ILE A 174 2.14 -2.99 0.52
C ILE A 174 1.26 -3.79 -0.44
N ASP A 175 -0.01 -3.92 -0.05
CA ASP A 175 -1.00 -4.70 -0.77
C ASP A 175 -2.01 -3.75 -1.37
N ALA A 176 -1.86 -3.52 -2.67
CA ALA A 176 -2.82 -2.83 -3.48
C ALA A 176 -4.03 -3.78 -3.68
N GLN A 177 -4.80 -4.00 -2.60
CA GLN A 177 -5.91 -4.96 -2.51
C GLN A 177 -7.12 -4.55 -3.35
N GLY A 178 -7.19 -3.26 -3.66
CA GLY A 178 -8.12 -2.75 -4.65
C GLY A 178 -7.89 -3.53 -5.93
N ASN A 179 -8.99 -3.97 -6.53
CA ASN A 179 -8.87 -4.72 -7.76
C ASN A 179 -8.08 -3.88 -8.79
N ASP A 180 -6.97 -4.43 -9.28
CA ASP A 180 -6.11 -3.85 -10.31
C ASP A 180 -5.52 -2.49 -9.92
N THR A 181 -4.91 -2.45 -8.75
CA THR A 181 -4.25 -1.25 -8.28
C THR A 181 -2.76 -1.47 -8.29
N ASP A 182 -2.05 -0.56 -8.94
CA ASP A 182 -0.61 -0.65 -8.98
C ASP A 182 -0.03 -0.04 -7.70
N ILE A 183 1.19 -0.44 -7.43
CA ILE A 183 2.02 0.35 -6.54
C ILE A 183 2.61 1.48 -7.39
N ILE A 184 1.78 2.51 -7.60
CA ILE A 184 2.18 3.71 -8.34
C ILE A 184 2.97 4.62 -7.41
N PHE A 185 4.26 4.78 -7.70
CA PHE A 185 5.09 5.80 -7.06
C PHE A 185 5.01 7.08 -7.91
N LYS A 186 4.19 8.03 -7.46
CA LYS A 186 4.04 9.36 -8.07
C LYS A 186 4.82 10.42 -7.30
N GLY A 187 5.04 11.56 -7.94
CA GLY A 187 5.56 12.77 -7.31
C GLY A 187 5.45 13.97 -8.25
N THR A 188 5.45 15.18 -7.68
CA THR A 188 5.39 16.40 -8.48
C THR A 188 6.76 16.73 -9.08
N ASP A 189 6.86 16.75 -10.41
CA ASP A 189 7.98 17.24 -11.20
C ASP A 189 7.57 18.51 -11.99
N GLY A 190 8.33 19.60 -11.81
CA GLY A 190 8.09 20.84 -12.55
C GLY A 190 6.75 21.53 -12.29
N SER A 191 6.18 21.42 -11.09
CA SER A 191 4.81 21.83 -10.73
C SER A 191 3.70 20.98 -11.37
N SER A 192 4.04 19.87 -12.03
CA SER A 192 3.12 18.87 -12.54
C SER A 192 3.31 17.56 -11.78
N ASP A 193 2.23 16.87 -11.46
CA ASP A 193 2.38 15.51 -10.93
C ASP A 193 2.83 14.55 -12.04
N THR A 194 3.74 13.64 -11.72
CA THR A 194 4.35 12.68 -12.64
C THR A 194 4.49 11.30 -11.99
N THR A 195 4.40 10.25 -12.79
CA THR A 195 4.63 8.88 -12.34
C THR A 195 6.11 8.55 -12.50
N PHE A 196 6.78 8.18 -11.40
CA PHE A 196 8.22 7.89 -11.41
C PHE A 196 8.51 6.41 -11.64
N LEU A 197 7.75 5.54 -11.00
CA LEU A 197 7.88 4.11 -11.15
C LEU A 197 6.52 3.53 -10.88
N THR A 198 6.03 2.79 -11.85
CA THR A 198 4.98 1.83 -11.59
C THR A 198 5.73 0.56 -11.25
N ILE A 199 5.81 0.21 -9.95
CA ILE A 199 5.95 -1.20 -9.61
C ILE A 199 4.55 -1.69 -9.80
N ASP A 200 4.32 -2.12 -11.02
CA ASP A 200 3.01 -2.58 -11.34
C ASP A 200 2.70 -3.72 -10.37
N GLY A 201 1.60 -3.56 -9.62
CA GLY A 201 1.08 -4.67 -8.84
C GLY A 201 0.75 -5.83 -9.77
N SER A 202 0.55 -5.52 -11.04
CA SER A 202 0.50 -6.46 -12.14
C SER A 202 1.86 -7.13 -12.47
N ASP A 203 3.06 -6.60 -12.13
CA ASP A 203 4.37 -7.02 -12.70
C ASP A 203 5.61 -7.11 -11.75
N ALA A 204 5.41 -7.50 -10.47
CA ALA A 204 6.42 -7.98 -9.48
C ALA A 204 7.66 -7.10 -9.08
N GLY A 205 8.11 -6.10 -9.85
CA GLY A 205 8.84 -4.89 -9.40
C GLY A 205 10.33 -4.87 -8.93
N THR A 206 11.15 -5.91 -8.93
CA THR A 206 12.11 -6.10 -10.02
C THR A 206 11.41 -6.89 -11.11
N LEU A 207 11.73 -6.65 -12.38
CA LEU A 207 11.34 -7.59 -13.42
C LEU A 207 12.22 -8.84 -13.32
N ILE A 208 12.08 -9.54 -12.20
CA ILE A 208 12.49 -10.92 -12.06
C ILE A 208 11.37 -11.67 -12.76
N ALA A 209 11.49 -11.73 -14.09
CA ALA A 209 10.73 -12.68 -14.85
C ALA A 209 11.07 -14.04 -14.26
N ASN A 210 10.06 -14.75 -13.79
CA ASN A 210 10.24 -16.14 -13.38
C ASN A 210 10.77 -17.03 -14.52
N HIS A 211 10.78 -16.51 -15.76
CA HIS A 211 11.32 -17.09 -16.98
C HIS A 211 12.18 -16.05 -17.75
N ASP A 212 11.73 -15.60 -18.92
CA ASP A 212 12.51 -14.75 -19.83
C ASP A 212 12.01 -13.29 -19.87
N LEU A 213 12.87 -12.37 -20.31
CA LEU A 213 12.54 -10.99 -20.66
C LEU A 213 12.32 -10.89 -22.19
N GLU A 214 11.07 -10.87 -22.66
CA GLU A 214 10.73 -10.70 -24.09
C GLU A 214 10.63 -9.22 -24.48
N LEU A 215 11.27 -8.82 -25.59
CA LEU A 215 11.25 -7.47 -26.13
C LEU A 215 10.72 -7.54 -27.58
N GLY A 216 9.41 -7.69 -27.72
CA GLY A 216 8.78 -8.28 -28.92
C GLY A 216 8.61 -7.40 -30.15
N THR A 217 9.20 -6.19 -30.22
CA THR A 217 9.13 -5.36 -31.44
C THR A 217 10.47 -5.27 -32.14
N ASP A 218 10.41 -5.18 -33.46
CA ASP A 218 11.53 -4.64 -34.23
C ASP A 218 11.87 -3.24 -33.71
N GLY A 219 13.16 -2.99 -33.50
CA GLY A 219 13.61 -1.76 -32.87
C GLY A 219 13.34 -1.67 -31.37
N SER A 220 12.89 -2.74 -30.70
CA SER A 220 12.90 -2.78 -29.24
C SER A 220 14.31 -2.56 -28.73
N ILE A 221 14.41 -1.68 -27.74
CA ILE A 221 15.69 -1.21 -27.24
C ILE A 221 15.79 -1.57 -25.78
N VAL A 222 16.71 -2.47 -25.44
CA VAL A 222 17.30 -2.38 -24.11
C VAL A 222 18.30 -1.25 -24.18
N LYS A 223 17.91 -0.16 -23.55
CA LYS A 223 18.76 1.01 -23.43
C LYS A 223 19.71 0.74 -22.28
N PHE A 224 20.98 0.65 -22.64
CA PHE A 224 22.08 0.57 -21.70
C PHE A 224 22.82 1.90 -21.71
N GLY A 225 23.56 2.12 -20.64
CA GLY A 225 24.10 3.45 -20.41
C GLY A 225 22.99 4.42 -20.03
N ALA A 226 23.41 5.54 -19.48
CA ALA A 226 22.48 6.53 -18.96
C ALA A 226 21.91 7.40 -20.08
N ASP A 227 22.72 7.63 -21.11
CA ASP A 227 22.41 8.41 -22.29
C ASP A 227 21.74 7.57 -23.39
N ASN A 228 21.64 6.25 -23.18
CA ASN A 228 20.82 5.34 -23.96
C ASN A 228 21.18 5.26 -25.47
N GLU A 229 22.26 5.89 -25.95
CA GLU A 229 23.56 5.30 -25.74
C GLU A 229 23.92 4.03 -26.50
N ILE A 230 24.38 3.08 -25.68
CA ILE A 230 24.55 1.70 -26.05
C ILE A 230 23.19 1.03 -26.03
N THR A 231 22.83 0.49 -27.18
CA THR A 231 21.54 -0.15 -27.33
C THR A 231 21.71 -1.55 -27.85
N LEU A 232 21.01 -2.49 -27.23
CA LEU A 232 20.73 -3.76 -27.89
C LEU A 232 19.38 -3.61 -28.55
N THR A 233 19.46 -3.42 -29.87
CA THR A 233 18.29 -3.17 -30.70
C THR A 233 17.98 -4.43 -31.48
N HIS A 234 16.75 -4.91 -31.40
CA HIS A 234 16.29 -5.98 -32.28
C HIS A 234 16.25 -5.48 -33.74
N VAL A 235 16.87 -6.24 -34.64
CA VAL A 235 16.87 -6.00 -36.09
C VAL A 235 16.16 -7.14 -36.80
N ALA A 236 15.10 -6.80 -37.54
CA ALA A 236 14.23 -7.73 -38.24
C ALA A 236 15.00 -8.68 -39.17
N ASP A 237 14.67 -9.97 -39.10
CA ASP A 237 15.24 -11.08 -39.90
C ASP A 237 16.77 -11.17 -39.90
N THR A 238 17.43 -10.45 -38.99
CA THR A 238 18.88 -10.23 -38.98
C THR A 238 19.48 -10.62 -37.63
N GLY A 239 18.90 -10.16 -36.52
CA GLY A 239 19.38 -10.47 -35.17
C GLY A 239 19.44 -9.25 -34.26
N LEU A 240 20.54 -9.09 -33.54
CA LEU A 240 20.71 -8.02 -32.57
C LEU A 240 21.78 -7.04 -33.04
N LEU A 241 21.39 -5.78 -33.16
CA LEU A 241 22.32 -4.69 -33.38
C LEU A 241 22.71 -4.11 -32.04
N LEU A 242 23.98 -4.29 -31.70
CA LEU A 242 24.62 -3.44 -30.71
C LEU A 242 24.93 -2.11 -31.42
N ALA A 243 24.28 -1.02 -31.01
CA ALA A 243 24.53 0.31 -31.57
C ALA A 243 25.08 1.26 -30.51
N ASP A 244 25.85 2.23 -30.98
CA ASP A 244 26.40 3.34 -30.20
C ASP A 244 26.13 4.64 -30.97
N SER A 245 25.39 5.58 -30.38
CA SER A 245 25.06 6.87 -31.00
C SER A 245 26.26 7.83 -31.02
N GLY A 246 27.35 7.47 -31.73
CA GLY A 246 28.52 8.32 -31.90
C GLY A 246 29.87 7.60 -31.99
N GLY A 247 29.90 6.29 -31.76
CA GLY A 247 31.13 5.47 -31.77
C GLY A 247 31.00 4.16 -32.54
N SER A 248 31.91 3.24 -32.25
CA SER A 248 31.90 1.87 -32.78
C SER A 248 31.50 0.92 -31.66
N PRO A 249 30.28 0.34 -31.71
CA PRO A 249 29.82 -0.56 -30.67
C PRO A 249 30.74 -1.80 -30.60
N THR A 250 31.02 -2.25 -29.38
CA THR A 250 31.93 -3.37 -29.11
C THR A 250 31.24 -4.36 -28.19
N LEU A 251 31.12 -5.62 -28.63
CA LEU A 251 30.80 -6.73 -27.75
C LEU A 251 32.08 -7.18 -27.06
N GLN A 252 32.26 -6.73 -25.83
CA GLN A 252 33.35 -7.18 -24.98
C GLN A 252 33.01 -8.55 -24.38
N LEU A 253 33.98 -9.46 -24.34
CA LEU A 253 33.76 -10.82 -23.85
C LEU A 253 34.29 -11.01 -22.43
N HIS A 254 35.61 -10.89 -22.25
CA HIS A 254 36.27 -11.04 -20.96
C HIS A 254 36.84 -9.70 -20.48
N ASP A 255 37.77 -9.13 -21.23
CA ASP A 255 38.35 -7.82 -20.96
C ASP A 255 38.43 -6.98 -22.26
N ALA A 256 39.01 -5.78 -22.17
CA ALA A 256 39.18 -4.92 -23.33
C ALA A 256 40.12 -5.51 -24.40
N ASN A 257 40.93 -6.51 -24.05
CA ASN A 257 41.85 -7.21 -24.94
C ASN A 257 41.16 -8.36 -25.69
N GLU A 258 39.93 -8.73 -25.31
CA GLU A 258 39.09 -9.74 -25.95
C GLU A 258 37.70 -9.22 -26.32
N SER A 259 37.53 -8.82 -27.58
CA SER A 259 36.30 -8.21 -28.05
C SER A 259 36.02 -8.46 -29.54
N VAL A 260 34.76 -8.25 -29.91
CA VAL A 260 34.28 -8.26 -31.30
C VAL A 260 33.62 -6.92 -31.59
N SER A 261 34.08 -6.23 -32.63
CA SER A 261 33.53 -4.94 -33.07
C SER A 261 33.54 -4.80 -34.58
N SER A 262 33.02 -3.68 -35.09
CA SER A 262 32.98 -3.37 -36.52
C SER A 262 33.27 -1.89 -36.76
N ASP A 263 33.97 -1.59 -37.85
CA ASP A 263 34.15 -0.22 -38.36
C ASP A 263 33.07 0.18 -39.40
N GLY A 264 32.05 -0.66 -39.58
CA GLY A 264 31.01 -0.52 -40.60
C GLY A 264 31.37 -1.13 -41.97
N SER A 265 32.63 -1.53 -42.18
CA SER A 265 33.11 -2.21 -43.40
C SER A 265 33.66 -3.62 -43.12
N ASN A 266 34.38 -3.80 -42.02
CA ASN A 266 35.07 -5.02 -41.64
C ASN A 266 34.74 -5.40 -40.20
N LEU A 267 34.73 -6.70 -39.94
CA LEU A 267 34.77 -7.22 -38.57
C LEU A 267 36.17 -7.02 -37.99
N ILE A 268 36.23 -6.62 -36.72
CA ILE A 268 37.46 -6.47 -35.96
C ILE A 268 37.41 -7.45 -34.79
N LEU A 269 38.39 -8.35 -34.75
CA LEU A 269 38.57 -9.31 -33.68
C LEU A 269 39.77 -8.87 -32.84
N THR A 270 39.53 -8.48 -31.59
CA THR A 270 40.63 -8.10 -30.67
C THR A 270 41.00 -9.30 -29.83
N SER A 271 42.29 -9.65 -29.82
CA SER A 271 42.83 -10.72 -28.98
C SER A 271 44.18 -10.32 -28.42
N GLY A 272 44.36 -10.45 -27.09
CA GLY A 272 45.59 -10.03 -26.41
C GLY A 272 45.93 -8.55 -26.65
N GLY A 273 44.90 -7.71 -26.89
CA GLY A 273 45.03 -6.28 -27.16
C GLY A 273 45.42 -5.95 -28.60
N THR A 274 45.62 -6.96 -29.45
CA THR A 274 45.88 -6.78 -30.88
C THR A 274 44.56 -6.88 -31.65
N ALA A 275 44.22 -5.83 -32.40
CA ALA A 275 43.06 -5.82 -33.27
C ALA A 275 43.41 -6.47 -34.62
N PHE A 276 42.67 -7.52 -34.98
CA PHE A 276 42.76 -8.16 -36.29
C PHE A 276 41.56 -7.75 -37.14
N THR A 277 41.82 -6.97 -38.19
CA THR A 277 40.79 -6.59 -39.16
C THR A 277 40.60 -7.73 -40.16
N VAL A 278 39.41 -8.33 -40.16
CA VAL A 278 39.03 -9.40 -41.09
C VAL A 278 38.75 -8.77 -42.47
N PRO A 279 39.24 -9.33 -43.59
CA PRO A 279 38.90 -8.79 -44.90
C PRO A 279 37.40 -8.83 -45.17
N SER A 280 36.88 -7.84 -45.90
CA SER A 280 35.47 -7.76 -46.29
C SER A 280 35.05 -8.71 -47.42
N SER A 281 35.97 -9.52 -47.94
CA SER A 281 35.71 -10.57 -48.95
C SER A 281 36.30 -11.91 -48.50
N ASP A 282 35.99 -12.99 -49.21
CA ASP A 282 36.49 -14.35 -48.95
C ASP A 282 37.74 -14.72 -49.79
N GLY A 283 38.27 -13.76 -50.56
CA GLY A 283 39.42 -13.98 -51.43
C GLY A 283 39.08 -14.82 -52.68
N SER A 284 40.11 -15.30 -53.36
CA SER A 284 40.01 -16.26 -54.47
C SER A 284 40.32 -17.67 -54.00
N SER A 285 39.73 -18.67 -54.66
CA SER A 285 40.01 -20.08 -54.39
C SER A 285 41.52 -20.36 -54.40
N GLY A 286 42.00 -21.04 -53.35
CA GLY A 286 43.42 -21.37 -53.17
C GLY A 286 44.28 -20.25 -52.60
N GLN A 287 43.71 -19.11 -52.21
CA GLN A 287 44.40 -18.10 -51.42
C GLN A 287 44.40 -18.45 -49.93
N PHE A 288 45.38 -17.93 -49.19
CA PHE A 288 45.45 -18.03 -47.73
C PHE A 288 45.37 -16.64 -47.09
N LEU A 289 45.02 -16.59 -45.81
CA LEU A 289 44.99 -15.35 -45.06
C LEU A 289 46.35 -15.09 -44.42
N LYS A 290 46.99 -13.96 -44.79
CA LYS A 290 48.23 -13.48 -44.17
C LYS A 290 47.96 -12.27 -43.30
N THR A 291 48.83 -12.06 -42.32
CA THR A 291 48.93 -10.78 -41.60
C THR A 291 50.08 -9.94 -42.16
N ASN A 292 49.95 -8.62 -42.13
CA ASN A 292 51.07 -7.71 -42.39
C ASN A 292 51.93 -7.42 -41.13
N GLY A 293 51.66 -8.08 -40.00
CA GLY A 293 52.34 -7.84 -38.72
C GLY A 293 51.87 -6.58 -37.98
N SER A 294 50.83 -5.90 -38.47
CA SER A 294 50.22 -4.72 -37.84
C SER A 294 48.69 -4.86 -37.71
N GLY A 295 48.21 -6.09 -37.56
CA GLY A 295 46.78 -6.38 -37.34
C GLY A 295 45.90 -6.41 -38.59
N ALA A 296 46.40 -6.02 -39.77
CA ALA A 296 45.61 -6.17 -40.99
C ALA A 296 45.77 -7.58 -41.56
N LEU A 297 44.66 -8.29 -41.72
CA LEU A 297 44.59 -9.56 -42.43
C LEU A 297 44.27 -9.30 -43.91
N SER A 298 44.87 -10.08 -44.81
CA SER A 298 44.65 -9.97 -46.26
C SER A 298 44.86 -11.30 -46.95
N PHE A 299 44.21 -11.52 -48.10
CA PHE A 299 44.44 -12.73 -48.89
C PHE A 299 45.71 -12.62 -49.71
N ASP A 300 46.43 -13.72 -49.81
CA ASP A 300 47.57 -13.87 -50.71
C ASP A 300 47.50 -15.19 -51.48
N THR A 301 48.11 -15.24 -52.65
CA THR A 301 48.22 -16.45 -53.43
C THR A 301 49.26 -17.37 -52.82
N VAL A 302 48.93 -18.66 -52.74
CA VAL A 302 49.93 -19.69 -52.45
C VAL A 302 50.90 -19.77 -53.63
N SER A 303 52.07 -19.15 -53.48
CA SER A 303 53.19 -19.27 -54.41
C SER A 303 53.78 -20.68 -54.30
N SER A 304 53.30 -21.61 -55.14
CA SER A 304 53.84 -22.97 -55.23
C SER A 304 55.16 -22.98 -56.00
N ALA A 305 56.26 -22.72 -55.29
CA ALA A 305 57.60 -23.07 -55.74
C ALA A 305 58.47 -23.46 -54.54
N ALA A 306 58.25 -24.68 -54.02
CA ALA A 306 59.21 -25.39 -53.15
C ALA A 306 59.71 -24.64 -51.89
N ASP A 307 58.82 -24.05 -51.11
CA ASP A 307 59.19 -23.43 -49.82
C ASP A 307 59.29 -24.44 -48.65
N ASP A 308 58.95 -25.72 -48.88
CA ASP A 308 58.91 -26.77 -47.84
C ASP A 308 59.89 -27.92 -48.15
N ILE A 309 61.12 -27.60 -48.57
CA ILE A 309 62.23 -28.55 -48.48
C ILE A 309 62.99 -28.22 -47.20
N THR A 310 62.60 -28.84 -46.10
CA THR A 310 63.25 -28.66 -44.80
C THR A 310 64.25 -29.78 -44.53
N ALA A 311 65.17 -29.57 -43.58
CA ALA A 311 66.13 -30.60 -43.19
C ALA A 311 65.39 -31.75 -42.46
N GLY A 312 65.34 -32.94 -43.09
CA GLY A 312 64.69 -34.14 -42.53
C GLY A 312 63.57 -34.73 -43.38
N ASP A 313 63.18 -34.06 -44.47
CA ASP A 313 62.18 -34.57 -45.40
C ASP A 313 62.68 -35.79 -46.22
N GLY A 314 61.72 -36.58 -46.73
CA GLY A 314 62.02 -37.71 -47.62
C GLY A 314 62.70 -37.27 -48.94
N ALA A 315 63.22 -38.24 -49.70
CA ALA A 315 63.95 -37.95 -50.93
C ALA A 315 63.11 -37.14 -51.93
N VAL A 316 63.65 -35.99 -52.39
CA VAL A 316 63.08 -35.17 -53.46
C VAL A 316 63.62 -35.64 -54.81
N ASN A 317 62.79 -36.30 -55.61
CA ASN A 317 63.17 -36.78 -56.95
C ASN A 317 62.83 -35.75 -58.04
N ILE A 318 63.84 -35.20 -58.70
CA ILE A 318 63.68 -34.34 -59.89
C ILE A 318 64.09 -35.16 -61.14
N THR A 319 63.14 -35.56 -61.98
CA THR A 319 63.39 -36.42 -63.16
C THR A 319 62.49 -36.09 -64.36
N THR A 320 62.98 -36.33 -65.58
CA THR A 320 62.20 -36.30 -66.83
C THR A 320 62.42 -37.60 -67.61
N SER A 321 61.40 -38.08 -68.34
CA SER A 321 61.55 -39.24 -69.25
C SER A 321 61.92 -38.85 -70.69
N SER A 322 61.93 -37.54 -70.99
CA SER A 322 62.45 -36.91 -72.21
C SER A 322 62.52 -35.39 -72.01
N GLY A 323 63.55 -34.72 -72.56
CA GLY A 323 63.80 -33.28 -72.38
C GLY A 323 64.72 -32.95 -71.19
N ASN A 324 65.23 -31.72 -71.11
CA ASN A 324 66.22 -31.32 -70.09
C ASN A 324 65.55 -30.85 -68.79
N ILE A 325 66.19 -31.14 -67.65
CA ILE A 325 65.96 -30.42 -66.39
C ILE A 325 66.92 -29.24 -66.39
N THR A 326 66.40 -28.04 -66.22
CA THR A 326 67.20 -26.82 -66.08
C THR A 326 67.08 -26.32 -64.65
N ILE A 327 68.15 -26.45 -63.88
CA ILE A 327 68.34 -25.73 -62.62
C ILE A 327 69.27 -24.59 -63.01
N ASP A 328 68.81 -23.36 -62.86
CA ASP A 328 69.56 -22.18 -63.29
C ASP A 328 69.54 -21.13 -62.18
N ALA A 329 70.72 -20.66 -61.80
CA ALA A 329 70.89 -19.52 -60.93
C ALA A 329 70.98 -18.27 -61.81
N ALA A 330 69.84 -17.88 -62.39
CA ALA A 330 69.74 -16.95 -63.52
C ALA A 330 70.14 -15.48 -63.24
N ALA A 331 70.57 -15.15 -62.02
CA ALA A 331 71.02 -13.81 -61.65
C ALA A 331 72.56 -13.72 -61.67
N ASP A 332 73.11 -12.56 -62.05
CA ASP A 332 74.56 -12.36 -62.17
C ASP A 332 75.32 -12.72 -60.88
N ASN A 333 76.28 -13.63 -61.02
CA ASN A 333 77.13 -14.16 -59.94
C ASN A 333 76.38 -14.98 -58.86
N SER A 334 75.36 -15.74 -59.28
CA SER A 334 74.66 -16.70 -58.42
C SER A 334 75.14 -18.12 -58.69
N ASP A 335 75.36 -18.90 -57.63
CA ASP A 335 75.81 -20.29 -57.72
C ASP A 335 74.63 -21.26 -57.55
N ILE A 336 74.68 -22.38 -58.26
CA ILE A 336 73.88 -23.57 -57.91
C ILE A 336 74.77 -24.43 -57.02
N ILE A 337 74.37 -24.60 -55.76
CA ILE A 337 75.17 -25.29 -54.76
C ILE A 337 74.43 -26.57 -54.36
N PHE A 338 75.03 -27.71 -54.67
CA PHE A 338 74.60 -29.00 -54.13
C PHE A 338 75.49 -29.32 -52.94
N LYS A 339 74.88 -29.48 -51.76
CA LYS A 339 75.58 -29.95 -50.56
C LYS A 339 75.07 -31.33 -50.21
N GLY A 340 75.94 -32.15 -49.65
CA GLY A 340 75.56 -33.42 -49.03
C GLY A 340 76.30 -33.57 -47.72
N THR A 341 75.85 -34.53 -46.91
CA THR A 341 76.58 -34.96 -45.73
C THR A 341 76.89 -36.44 -45.93
N ASP A 342 78.16 -36.81 -45.98
CA ASP A 342 78.61 -38.19 -46.05
C ASP A 342 79.37 -38.52 -44.76
N ASP A 343 78.94 -39.56 -44.05
CA ASP A 343 79.48 -39.97 -42.76
C ASP A 343 79.79 -38.80 -41.81
N THR A 344 78.81 -37.88 -41.68
CA THR A 344 78.84 -36.67 -40.83
C THR A 344 79.79 -35.53 -41.28
N SER A 345 80.42 -35.65 -42.44
CA SER A 345 81.18 -34.56 -43.06
C SER A 345 80.36 -33.89 -44.17
N ASP A 346 80.30 -32.57 -44.15
CA ASP A 346 79.77 -31.81 -45.28
C ASP A 346 80.69 -31.99 -46.50
N ILE A 347 80.07 -32.24 -47.66
CA ILE A 347 80.70 -32.23 -48.98
C ILE A 347 80.08 -31.09 -49.80
N THR A 348 80.95 -30.20 -50.28
CA THR A 348 80.67 -29.15 -51.28
C THR A 348 80.90 -29.65 -52.68
#